data_AF-A0A1V3BY39-F1
#
_entry.id   AF-A0A1V3BY39-F1
#
_cell.length_a   1.000
_cell.length_b   1.000
_cell.length_c   1.000
_cell.angle_alpha   90.00
_cell.angle_beta   90.00
_cell.angle_gamma   90.00
#
_symmetry.space_group_name_H-M   'P 1'
#
loop_
_entity.id
_entity.type
_entity.pdbx_description
1 polymer ?
#
loop_
_entity_poly.entity_id
_entity_poly.type
_entity_poly.pdbx_seq_one_letter_code
_entity_poly.pdbx_strand_id
1 'polypeptide(L)'
;MGLLVGALALAAVTAALNRGRYEDGLLEETGGWWLVSAVVALVVLSFGVRWQVRHPRVLDDDPRGRGRVFWLSLCALGVGYLAFAGFPADAFQATAEGAWQYDPSPAAAGMWLVVCMVALGCLLMLSSARPPRLLPLRRSLPFAAAGVFAVVLAGGLVEAVVFPREPHTVAEGNGDPAPVPEAVGRVGWSWAPPMGVRIEEVRAGTHGPLVLLDDGAVSLDGTTGEELWSFRRPRDWGGSAWADDEHVYVRYAHGAPPEEETPADVSGEPVERTTVVLDIATGEVVGESTALEPGEGKLVAMTPEARIERFRADSNGEFVLGATSLEGEEELWSRTLAAPGEGRMCRHGALRRYADLLVVLYGCATEPPDGAGYEDFQNLFMSREVRVEVTVTAVDVATGEEAWRYGWETEPDERSPDLVEGRSPAGDGTPVIVLERPGGDPELLLLDAATGERLDHLPGFVLDGDGTGSETYGGVVRIDTEGSVVHEAPRGGALIHRADASGEITATADLGDINVGTAVDDVVALEDMALVPRMRGPLNRDDQQVELAVAPFGGSVTWETARWIDPGGRLLTDMLAVPGAVVLHTDGDYGDYRSGEGPLVEGLVP
;
A
#
# COMPACT_ATOMS: atom_id res chain seq x y z
N MET A 1 -36.71 20.42 -23.33
CA MET A 1 -37.32 19.14 -23.76
C MET A 1 -36.27 18.08 -24.08
N GLY A 2 -35.35 18.28 -25.03
CA GLY A 2 -34.29 17.30 -25.35
C GLY A 2 -33.48 16.86 -24.12
N LEU A 3 -32.98 17.81 -23.30
CA LEU A 3 -32.27 17.51 -22.05
C LEU A 3 -33.10 16.70 -21.04
N LEU A 4 -34.40 17.01 -20.90
CA LEU A 4 -35.28 16.27 -19.98
C LEU A 4 -35.48 14.82 -20.43
N VAL A 5 -35.65 14.60 -21.73
CA VAL A 5 -35.75 13.25 -22.30
C VAL A 5 -34.42 12.51 -22.18
N GLY A 6 -33.30 13.18 -22.44
CA GLY A 6 -31.96 12.63 -22.26
C GLY A 6 -31.70 12.24 -20.80
N ALA A 7 -32.06 13.09 -19.85
CA ALA A 7 -31.90 12.82 -18.42
C ALA A 7 -32.73 11.60 -17.97
N LEU A 8 -33.98 11.49 -18.43
CA LEU A 8 -34.82 10.30 -18.15
C LEU A 8 -34.24 9.02 -18.79
N ALA A 9 -33.71 9.12 -20.00
CA ALA A 9 -33.07 7.99 -20.66
C ALA A 9 -31.79 7.56 -19.93
N LEU A 10 -30.95 8.51 -19.51
CA LEU A 10 -29.76 8.26 -18.70
C LEU A 10 -30.14 7.58 -17.38
N ALA A 11 -31.11 8.11 -16.64
CA ALA A 11 -31.59 7.51 -15.40
C ALA A 11 -32.06 6.06 -15.59
N ALA A 12 -32.82 5.79 -16.67
CA ALA A 12 -33.30 4.44 -16.97
C ALA A 12 -32.15 3.48 -17.33
N VAL A 13 -31.16 3.94 -18.11
CA VAL A 13 -29.98 3.16 -18.48
C VAL A 13 -29.11 2.87 -17.25
N THR A 14 -28.78 3.89 -16.45
CA THR A 14 -28.00 3.73 -15.21
C THR A 14 -28.70 2.78 -14.25
N ALA A 15 -30.01 2.88 -14.08
CA ALA A 15 -30.78 1.98 -13.23
C ALA A 15 -30.84 0.53 -13.77
N ALA A 16 -30.84 0.36 -15.09
CA ALA A 16 -30.81 -0.96 -15.71
C ALA A 16 -29.43 -1.62 -15.59
N LEU A 17 -28.34 -0.87 -15.81
CA LEU A 17 -26.97 -1.37 -15.76
C LEU A 17 -26.52 -1.74 -14.34
N ASN A 18 -27.05 -1.05 -13.32
CA ASN A 18 -26.68 -1.28 -11.92
C ASN A 18 -27.70 -2.13 -11.15
N ARG A 19 -28.63 -2.79 -11.86
CA ARG A 19 -29.65 -3.63 -11.24
C ARG A 19 -28.99 -4.86 -10.61
N GLY A 20 -29.04 -4.97 -9.28
CA GLY A 20 -28.48 -6.10 -8.54
C GLY A 20 -26.97 -6.03 -8.28
N ARG A 21 -26.33 -4.88 -8.59
CA ARG A 21 -24.91 -4.65 -8.29
C ARG A 21 -24.67 -4.17 -6.85
N TYR A 22 -25.67 -3.50 -6.28
CA TYR A 22 -25.62 -2.96 -4.92
C TYR A 22 -26.55 -3.81 -4.04
N GLU A 23 -26.03 -4.29 -2.91
CA GLU A 23 -26.79 -5.13 -1.98
C GLU A 23 -27.98 -4.36 -1.39
N ASP A 24 -27.74 -3.13 -0.95
CA ASP A 24 -28.78 -2.20 -0.44
C ASP A 24 -29.64 -1.57 -1.56
N GLY A 25 -29.23 -1.82 -2.80
CA GLY A 25 -29.89 -1.34 -4.00
C GLY A 25 -29.58 0.12 -4.34
N LEU A 26 -29.85 0.46 -5.59
CA LEU A 26 -29.47 1.75 -6.18
C LEU A 26 -30.02 2.99 -5.45
N LEU A 27 -31.11 2.88 -4.69
CA LEU A 27 -31.71 4.04 -4.03
C LEU A 27 -30.96 4.48 -2.78
N GLU A 28 -30.42 3.53 -2.03
CA GLU A 28 -29.55 3.75 -0.88
C GLU A 28 -28.27 4.43 -1.37
N GLU A 29 -27.58 3.75 -2.28
CA GLU A 29 -26.34 4.18 -2.95
C GLU A 29 -26.39 5.61 -3.52
N THR A 30 -27.51 6.00 -4.15
CA THR A 30 -27.61 7.28 -4.87
C THR A 30 -28.45 8.32 -4.13
N GLY A 31 -28.86 8.05 -2.90
CA GLY A 31 -29.67 8.93 -2.04
C GLY A 31 -31.09 9.23 -2.54
N GLY A 32 -31.59 8.52 -3.56
CA GLY A 32 -32.96 8.61 -4.07
C GLY A 32 -33.42 9.94 -4.71
N TRP A 33 -32.64 11.03 -4.62
CA TRP A 33 -33.03 12.37 -5.08
C TRP A 33 -33.32 12.47 -6.58
N TRP A 34 -32.68 11.62 -7.38
CA TRP A 34 -32.91 11.54 -8.82
C TRP A 34 -34.32 11.07 -9.18
N LEU A 35 -34.99 10.26 -8.35
CA LEU A 35 -36.38 9.85 -8.58
C LEU A 35 -37.31 11.06 -8.55
N VAL A 36 -37.15 11.94 -7.56
CA VAL A 36 -37.94 13.17 -7.44
C VAL A 36 -37.73 14.03 -8.70
N SER A 37 -36.49 14.13 -9.15
CA SER A 37 -36.13 14.88 -10.36
C SER A 37 -36.70 14.25 -11.64
N ALA A 38 -36.71 12.92 -11.74
CA ALA A 38 -37.33 12.20 -12.85
C ALA A 38 -38.85 12.40 -12.89
N VAL A 39 -39.51 12.37 -11.72
CA VAL A 39 -40.94 12.71 -11.60
C VAL A 39 -41.18 14.16 -12.04
N VAL A 40 -40.37 15.12 -11.59
CA VAL A 40 -40.47 16.51 -12.04
C VAL A 40 -40.30 16.60 -13.56
N ALA A 41 -39.31 15.92 -14.15
CA ALA A 41 -39.10 15.91 -15.59
C ALA A 41 -40.32 15.35 -16.35
N LEU A 42 -40.93 14.26 -15.89
CA LEU A 42 -42.15 13.68 -16.46
C LEU A 42 -43.34 14.63 -16.34
N VAL A 43 -43.50 15.31 -15.20
CA VAL A 43 -44.57 16.30 -15.01
C VAL A 43 -44.33 17.51 -15.93
N VAL A 44 -43.11 18.02 -16.04
CA VAL A 44 -42.74 19.14 -16.94
C VAL A 44 -42.97 18.77 -18.40
N LEU A 45 -42.60 17.57 -18.83
CA LEU A 45 -42.83 17.10 -20.19
C LEU A 45 -44.33 16.93 -20.46
N SER A 46 -45.07 16.24 -19.60
CA SER A 46 -46.49 15.96 -19.81
C SER A 46 -47.36 17.22 -19.72
N PHE A 47 -47.16 18.04 -18.68
CA PHE A 47 -47.91 19.28 -18.48
C PHE A 47 -47.45 20.37 -19.43
N GLY A 48 -46.14 20.52 -19.65
CA GLY A 48 -45.58 21.50 -20.57
C GLY A 48 -46.07 21.29 -22.01
N VAL A 49 -46.06 20.05 -22.50
CA VAL A 49 -46.57 19.70 -23.84
C VAL A 49 -48.08 19.91 -23.91
N ARG A 50 -48.87 19.40 -22.94
CA ARG A 50 -50.33 19.57 -22.93
C ARG A 50 -50.75 21.04 -22.85
N TRP A 51 -50.07 21.82 -22.01
CA TRP A 51 -50.31 23.26 -21.87
C TRP A 51 -50.07 23.99 -23.18
N GLN A 52 -48.95 23.68 -23.83
CA GLN A 52 -48.54 24.28 -25.10
C GLN A 52 -49.51 23.95 -26.24
N VAL A 53 -50.04 22.72 -26.28
CA VAL A 53 -51.07 22.33 -27.26
C VAL A 53 -52.38 23.09 -27.02
N ARG A 54 -52.76 23.33 -25.76
CA ARG A 54 -54.02 24.02 -25.42
C ARG A 54 -53.96 25.55 -25.52
N HIS A 55 -52.79 26.17 -25.38
CA HIS A 55 -52.65 27.64 -25.29
C HIS A 55 -51.52 28.22 -26.17
N PRO A 56 -51.61 28.15 -27.51
CA PRO A 56 -50.52 28.48 -28.43
C PRO A 56 -50.20 29.99 -28.60
N ARG A 57 -51.01 30.92 -28.07
CA ARG A 57 -50.91 32.37 -28.37
C ARG A 57 -50.94 33.29 -27.15
N VAL A 58 -50.63 32.76 -25.97
CA VAL A 58 -50.98 33.42 -24.72
C VAL A 58 -49.72 33.65 -23.89
N LEU A 59 -49.07 34.80 -24.05
CA LEU A 59 -47.95 35.17 -23.17
C LEU A 59 -47.98 36.62 -22.68
N ASP A 60 -48.65 37.56 -23.36
CA ASP A 60 -48.48 38.97 -22.96
C ASP A 60 -49.46 39.50 -21.91
N ASP A 61 -50.58 38.85 -21.56
CA ASP A 61 -51.45 39.35 -20.46
C ASP A 61 -52.32 38.32 -19.70
N ASP A 62 -52.31 37.05 -20.06
CA ASP A 62 -53.19 36.06 -19.41
C ASP A 62 -52.61 35.62 -18.05
N PRO A 63 -53.37 35.70 -16.93
CA PRO A 63 -52.97 35.14 -15.64
C PRO A 63 -52.52 33.67 -15.72
N ARG A 64 -53.00 32.91 -16.70
CA ARG A 64 -52.57 31.53 -16.96
C ARG A 64 -51.11 31.42 -17.39
N GLY A 65 -50.60 32.37 -18.18
CA GLY A 65 -49.19 32.40 -18.61
C GLY A 65 -48.24 32.62 -17.43
N ARG A 66 -48.61 33.55 -16.53
CA ARG A 66 -47.89 33.78 -15.26
C ARG A 66 -47.85 32.53 -14.37
N GLY A 67 -48.95 31.79 -14.31
CA GLY A 67 -49.02 30.52 -13.58
C GLY A 67 -48.01 29.49 -14.08
N ARG A 68 -47.82 29.38 -15.40
CA ARG A 68 -46.81 28.47 -15.98
C ARG A 68 -45.39 28.90 -15.64
N VAL A 69 -45.07 30.19 -15.75
CA VAL A 69 -43.74 30.71 -15.42
C VAL A 69 -43.44 30.47 -13.95
N PHE A 70 -44.37 30.81 -13.05
CA PHE A 70 -44.23 30.54 -11.62
C PHE A 70 -43.98 29.05 -11.34
N TRP A 71 -44.77 28.17 -11.96
CA TRP A 71 -44.64 26.73 -11.79
C TRP A 71 -43.28 26.20 -12.30
N LEU A 72 -42.83 26.63 -13.48
CA LEU A 72 -41.53 26.25 -14.02
C LEU A 72 -40.37 26.79 -13.16
N SER A 73 -40.48 28.01 -12.64
CA SER A 73 -39.50 28.56 -11.71
C SER A 73 -39.43 27.74 -10.42
N LEU A 74 -40.58 27.31 -9.88
CA LEU A 74 -40.63 26.46 -8.70
C LEU A 74 -39.98 25.09 -8.97
N CYS A 75 -40.24 24.48 -10.12
CA CYS A 75 -39.58 23.24 -10.52
C CYS A 75 -38.07 23.42 -10.71
N ALA A 76 -37.63 24.51 -11.36
CA ALA A 76 -36.21 24.77 -11.57
C ALA A 76 -35.47 25.01 -10.25
N LEU A 77 -36.03 25.80 -9.33
CA LEU A 77 -35.46 26.03 -8.00
C LEU A 77 -35.49 24.77 -7.15
N GLY A 78 -36.59 24.01 -7.17
CA GLY A 78 -36.71 22.76 -6.43
C GLY A 78 -35.67 21.73 -6.87
N VAL A 79 -35.54 21.48 -8.17
CA VAL A 79 -34.53 20.55 -8.70
C VAL A 79 -33.12 21.10 -8.52
N GLY A 80 -32.92 22.41 -8.61
CA GLY A 80 -31.62 23.03 -8.30
C GLY A 80 -31.20 22.82 -6.84
N TYR A 81 -32.14 22.93 -5.90
CA TYR A 81 -31.90 22.59 -4.49
C TYR A 81 -31.58 21.10 -4.32
N LEU A 82 -32.30 20.20 -5.01
CA LEU A 82 -31.99 18.77 -5.00
C LEU A 82 -30.59 18.47 -5.55
N ALA A 83 -30.14 19.18 -6.59
CA ALA A 83 -28.79 19.02 -7.13
C ALA A 83 -27.72 19.43 -6.10
N PHE A 84 -27.98 20.46 -5.31
CA PHE A 84 -27.07 20.92 -4.27
C PHE A 84 -27.08 19.99 -3.04
N ALA A 85 -28.26 19.65 -2.53
CA ALA A 85 -28.42 18.83 -1.34
C ALA A 85 -28.10 17.35 -1.55
N GLY A 86 -28.28 16.85 -2.78
CA GLY A 86 -27.94 15.47 -3.18
C GLY A 86 -26.64 15.37 -3.95
N PHE A 87 -25.73 16.34 -3.79
CA PHE A 87 -24.38 16.24 -4.36
C PHE A 87 -23.62 15.10 -3.66
N PRO A 88 -23.16 14.08 -4.40
CA PRO A 88 -22.47 12.94 -3.81
C PRO A 88 -21.01 13.33 -3.53
N ALA A 89 -20.78 14.04 -2.42
CA ALA A 89 -19.48 14.60 -2.08
C ALA A 89 -18.39 13.51 -2.04
N ASP A 90 -18.75 12.34 -1.55
CA ASP A 90 -17.91 11.16 -1.39
C ASP A 90 -17.51 10.55 -2.74
N ALA A 91 -18.32 10.75 -3.80
CA ALA A 91 -18.02 10.25 -5.14
C ALA A 91 -17.00 11.10 -5.92
N PHE A 92 -16.58 12.26 -5.39
CA PHE A 92 -15.61 13.12 -6.04
C PHE A 92 -14.43 13.39 -5.10
N GLN A 93 -13.21 13.09 -5.58
CA GLN A 93 -11.99 13.26 -4.80
C GLN A 93 -11.80 14.71 -4.31
N ALA A 94 -12.24 15.69 -5.11
CA ALA A 94 -12.13 17.11 -4.77
C ALA A 94 -13.06 17.54 -3.62
N THR A 95 -14.02 16.71 -3.21
CA THR A 95 -15.02 17.05 -2.20
C THR A 95 -15.17 16.05 -1.06
N ALA A 96 -14.57 14.87 -1.16
CA ALA A 96 -14.44 13.94 -0.04
C ALA A 96 -13.57 14.58 1.07
N GLU A 97 -13.91 14.38 2.36
CA GLU A 97 -13.13 14.97 3.46
C GLU A 97 -11.81 14.22 3.72
N GLY A 98 -11.62 13.04 3.12
CA GLY A 98 -10.39 12.28 3.15
C GLY A 98 -10.42 11.05 2.23
N ALA A 99 -9.27 10.38 2.09
CA ALA A 99 -9.07 9.18 1.27
C ALA A 99 -10.12 8.09 1.55
N TRP A 100 -10.36 7.79 2.82
CA TRP A 100 -11.27 6.74 3.28
C TRP A 100 -12.76 7.03 3.06
N GLN A 101 -13.12 8.30 2.86
CA GLN A 101 -14.50 8.71 2.56
C GLN A 101 -14.73 8.84 1.05
N TYR A 102 -13.67 8.75 0.24
CA TYR A 102 -13.82 8.79 -1.19
C TYR A 102 -14.32 7.43 -1.69
N ASP A 103 -15.60 7.37 -1.99
CA ASP A 103 -16.27 6.21 -2.57
C ASP A 103 -16.67 6.53 -4.02
N PRO A 104 -15.80 6.24 -5.01
CA PRO A 104 -16.07 6.59 -6.39
C PRO A 104 -17.22 5.75 -6.94
N SER A 105 -18.43 6.33 -6.91
CA SER A 105 -19.65 5.74 -7.45
C SER A 105 -20.07 6.42 -8.77
N PRO A 106 -19.78 5.79 -9.94
CA PRO A 106 -20.27 6.27 -11.24
C PRO A 106 -21.81 6.34 -11.29
N ALA A 107 -22.48 5.49 -10.51
CA ALA A 107 -23.94 5.50 -10.40
C ALA A 107 -24.43 6.75 -9.68
N ALA A 108 -23.83 7.10 -8.53
CA ALA A 108 -24.18 8.33 -7.79
C ALA A 108 -23.91 9.59 -8.63
N ALA A 109 -22.73 9.68 -9.26
CA ALA A 109 -22.40 10.80 -10.15
C ALA A 109 -23.32 10.87 -11.39
N GLY A 110 -23.63 9.74 -12.01
CA GLY A 110 -24.56 9.65 -13.13
C GLY A 110 -25.98 10.09 -12.74
N MET A 111 -26.46 9.69 -11.57
CA MET A 111 -27.77 10.10 -11.05
C MET A 111 -27.79 11.57 -10.63
N TRP A 112 -26.71 12.10 -10.07
CA TRP A 112 -26.56 13.53 -9.82
C TRP A 112 -26.58 14.34 -11.12
N LEU A 113 -25.89 13.87 -12.18
CA LEU A 113 -25.92 14.49 -13.50
C LEU A 113 -27.34 14.53 -14.09
N VAL A 114 -28.17 13.50 -13.85
CA VAL A 114 -29.60 13.51 -14.22
C VAL A 114 -30.31 14.69 -13.55
N VAL A 115 -30.10 14.91 -12.24
CA VAL A 115 -30.71 16.03 -11.50
C VAL A 115 -30.27 17.37 -12.11
N CYS A 116 -28.97 17.55 -12.37
CA CYS A 116 -28.43 18.76 -13.01
C CYS A 116 -29.05 19.01 -14.39
N MET A 117 -29.19 17.98 -15.22
CA MET A 117 -29.76 18.08 -16.56
C MET A 117 -31.27 18.38 -16.54
N VAL A 118 -32.00 17.90 -15.53
CA VAL A 118 -33.40 18.28 -15.31
C VAL A 118 -33.51 19.75 -14.92
N ALA A 119 -32.69 20.22 -13.97
CA ALA A 119 -32.67 21.63 -13.57
C ALA A 119 -32.36 22.55 -14.76
N LEU A 120 -31.30 22.23 -15.51
CA LEU A 120 -30.90 22.98 -16.71
C LEU A 120 -32.00 22.93 -17.79
N GLY A 121 -32.62 21.77 -18.00
CA GLY A 121 -33.74 21.61 -18.93
C GLY A 121 -34.95 22.49 -18.57
N CYS A 122 -35.26 22.63 -17.28
CA CYS A 122 -36.30 23.51 -16.76
C CYS A 122 -35.93 24.99 -16.95
N LEU A 123 -34.69 25.38 -16.63
CA LEU A 123 -34.19 26.75 -16.80
C LEU A 123 -34.21 27.19 -18.27
N LEU A 124 -33.79 26.33 -19.20
CA LEU A 124 -33.84 26.62 -20.64
C LEU A 124 -35.28 26.72 -21.16
N MET A 125 -36.23 26.00 -20.57
CA MET A 125 -37.65 26.16 -20.89
C MET A 125 -38.22 27.46 -20.33
N LEU A 126 -37.76 27.90 -19.15
CA LEU A 126 -38.14 29.19 -18.55
C LEU A 126 -37.61 30.37 -19.36
N SER A 127 -36.36 30.30 -19.85
CA SER A 127 -35.73 31.36 -20.64
C SER A 127 -36.24 31.46 -22.08
N SER A 128 -37.01 30.46 -22.54
CA SER A 128 -37.67 30.50 -23.84
C SER A 128 -38.86 31.48 -23.81
N ALA A 129 -38.58 32.78 -23.91
CA ALA A 129 -39.56 33.87 -23.89
C ALA A 129 -40.61 33.80 -25.02
N ARG A 130 -40.38 32.95 -26.03
CA ARG A 130 -41.32 32.72 -27.13
C ARG A 130 -41.97 31.35 -26.96
N PRO A 131 -43.31 31.24 -27.09
CA PRO A 131 -43.96 29.94 -27.07
C PRO A 131 -43.30 29.08 -28.14
N PRO A 132 -42.79 27.89 -27.80
CA PRO A 132 -42.09 27.08 -28.79
C PRO A 132 -43.10 26.80 -29.90
N ARG A 133 -42.79 27.21 -31.13
CA ARG A 133 -43.61 26.80 -32.27
C ARG A 133 -43.39 25.30 -32.40
N LEU A 134 -44.43 24.51 -32.16
CA LEU A 134 -44.43 23.07 -32.47
C LEU A 134 -44.31 22.97 -34.00
N LEU A 135 -43.08 23.06 -34.49
CA LEU A 135 -42.76 22.78 -35.87
C LEU A 135 -43.12 21.31 -36.13
N PRO A 136 -43.47 20.93 -37.38
CA PRO A 136 -43.77 19.55 -37.71
C PRO A 136 -42.66 18.63 -37.18
N LEU A 137 -43.03 17.47 -36.63
CA LEU A 137 -42.18 16.54 -35.88
C LEU A 137 -40.78 16.36 -36.51
N ARG A 138 -40.72 16.32 -37.85
CA ARG A 138 -39.49 16.21 -38.65
C ARG A 138 -38.46 17.33 -38.42
N ARG A 139 -38.88 18.54 -38.06
CA ARG A 139 -38.01 19.70 -37.81
C ARG A 139 -37.58 19.84 -36.35
N SER A 140 -38.29 19.25 -35.40
CA SER A 140 -37.94 19.30 -33.96
C SER A 140 -37.04 18.14 -33.51
N LEU A 141 -37.06 17.02 -34.26
CA LEU A 141 -36.20 15.86 -34.01
C LEU A 141 -34.70 16.19 -33.85
N PRO A 142 -34.04 17.01 -34.69
CA PRO A 142 -32.61 17.25 -34.55
C PRO A 142 -32.25 17.97 -33.25
N PHE A 143 -33.08 18.90 -32.76
CA PHE A 143 -32.84 19.59 -31.49
C PHE A 143 -33.10 18.70 -30.28
N ALA A 144 -34.07 17.80 -30.36
CA ALA A 144 -34.29 16.79 -29.34
C ALA A 144 -33.11 15.81 -29.28
N ALA A 145 -32.66 15.33 -30.44
CA ALA A 145 -31.49 14.47 -30.56
C ALA A 145 -30.22 15.14 -30.03
N ALA A 146 -30.00 16.42 -30.33
CA ALA A 146 -28.86 17.18 -29.79
C ALA A 146 -28.89 17.28 -28.26
N GLY A 147 -30.06 17.48 -27.66
CA GLY A 147 -30.21 17.50 -26.19
C GLY A 147 -29.94 16.13 -25.56
N VAL A 148 -30.40 15.03 -26.18
CA VAL A 148 -30.09 13.68 -25.71
C VAL A 148 -28.60 13.38 -25.86
N PHE A 149 -28.02 13.71 -27.01
CA PHE A 149 -26.59 13.54 -27.28
C PHE A 149 -25.72 14.32 -26.30
N ALA A 150 -26.11 15.54 -25.93
CA ALA A 150 -25.41 16.33 -24.91
C ALA A 150 -25.43 15.64 -23.53
N VAL A 151 -26.55 15.00 -23.14
CA VAL A 151 -26.62 14.24 -21.88
C VAL A 151 -25.74 12.99 -21.94
N VAL A 152 -25.79 12.24 -23.05
CA VAL A 152 -24.95 11.05 -23.25
C VAL A 152 -23.47 11.41 -23.24
N LEU A 153 -23.08 12.48 -23.93
CA LEU A 153 -21.70 12.96 -23.98
C LEU A 153 -21.24 13.48 -22.62
N ALA A 154 -22.07 14.23 -21.89
CA ALA A 154 -21.74 14.66 -20.55
C ALA A 154 -21.60 13.48 -19.58
N GLY A 155 -22.49 12.49 -19.65
CA GLY A 155 -22.40 11.27 -18.85
C GLY A 155 -21.13 10.48 -19.13
N GLY A 156 -20.84 10.24 -20.42
CA GLY A 156 -19.62 9.54 -20.84
C GLY A 156 -18.34 10.32 -20.50
N LEU A 157 -18.37 11.65 -20.53
CA LEU A 157 -17.22 12.47 -20.17
C LEU A 157 -17.00 12.54 -18.65
N VAL A 158 -18.07 12.60 -17.86
CA VAL A 158 -17.97 12.46 -16.39
C VAL A 158 -17.39 11.09 -16.05
N GLU A 159 -17.90 10.01 -16.65
CA GLU A 159 -17.34 8.67 -16.46
C GLU A 159 -15.86 8.60 -16.85
N ALA A 160 -15.47 9.10 -18.02
CA ALA A 160 -14.09 9.00 -18.50
C ALA A 160 -13.09 9.92 -17.76
N VAL A 161 -13.52 11.08 -17.27
CA VAL A 161 -12.62 12.09 -16.67
C VAL A 161 -12.61 12.04 -15.14
N VAL A 162 -13.76 11.80 -14.52
CA VAL A 162 -13.89 11.78 -13.05
C VAL A 162 -13.60 10.40 -12.51
N PHE A 163 -13.96 9.36 -13.27
CA PHE A 163 -13.75 7.97 -12.90
C PHE A 163 -12.87 7.30 -13.95
N PRO A 164 -11.65 7.83 -14.21
CA PRO A 164 -10.76 7.24 -15.20
C PRO A 164 -10.66 5.74 -14.93
N ARG A 165 -10.83 4.95 -16.00
CA ARG A 165 -10.90 3.49 -15.91
C ARG A 165 -9.56 2.84 -15.62
N GLU A 166 -8.51 3.61 -15.48
CA GLU A 166 -7.22 3.05 -15.15
C GLU A 166 -7.26 2.65 -13.69
N PRO A 167 -6.96 1.39 -13.45
CA PRO A 167 -5.89 1.25 -12.51
C PRO A 167 -4.94 0.17 -13.01
N HIS A 168 -4.68 0.15 -14.32
CA HIS A 168 -3.62 -0.67 -14.86
C HIS A 168 -2.95 0.05 -16.02
N THR A 169 -1.74 0.55 -15.78
CA THR A 169 -0.81 0.99 -16.81
C THR A 169 0.28 -0.08 -16.90
N VAL A 170 0.70 -0.42 -18.11
CA VAL A 170 1.82 -1.32 -18.37
C VAL A 170 2.93 -0.49 -18.99
N ALA A 171 4.15 -0.73 -18.56
CA ALA A 171 5.29 0.03 -19.04
C ALA A 171 5.67 -0.39 -20.47
N GLU A 172 5.82 0.58 -21.38
CA GLU A 172 6.25 0.33 -22.77
C GLU A 172 7.76 0.48 -22.91
N GLY A 173 8.50 -0.63 -22.77
CA GLY A 173 9.93 -0.69 -23.09
C GLY A 173 10.79 0.21 -22.21
N ASN A 174 11.15 -0.27 -21.03
CA ASN A 174 11.79 0.52 -19.96
C ASN A 174 13.29 0.82 -20.18
N GLY A 175 13.84 0.42 -21.32
CA GLY A 175 15.29 0.55 -21.57
C GLY A 175 16.10 -0.32 -20.62
N ASP A 176 17.37 0.04 -20.44
CA ASP A 176 18.21 -0.55 -19.40
C ASP A 176 18.06 0.28 -18.12
N PRO A 177 18.01 -0.35 -16.94
CA PRO A 177 17.87 0.37 -15.68
C PRO A 177 19.10 1.24 -15.40
N ALA A 178 18.86 2.40 -14.78
CA ALA A 178 19.95 3.26 -14.31
C ALA A 178 20.75 2.56 -13.21
N PRO A 179 22.07 2.81 -13.09
CA PRO A 179 22.82 2.28 -11.96
C PRO A 179 22.32 2.89 -10.65
N VAL A 180 22.51 2.16 -9.54
CA VAL A 180 22.37 2.73 -8.21
C VAL A 180 23.38 3.88 -8.08
N PRO A 181 22.99 5.08 -7.59
CA PRO A 181 23.90 6.20 -7.50
C PRO A 181 25.04 5.93 -6.49
N GLU A 182 26.28 6.20 -6.89
CA GLU A 182 27.45 6.14 -6.00
C GLU A 182 27.39 7.23 -4.91
N ALA A 183 26.74 8.35 -5.24
CA ALA A 183 26.51 9.49 -4.37
C ALA A 183 25.19 10.22 -4.72
N VAL A 184 24.63 10.92 -3.75
CA VAL A 184 23.42 11.74 -3.79
C VAL A 184 23.70 13.11 -3.18
N GLY A 185 22.96 14.12 -3.60
CA GLY A 185 23.17 15.50 -3.16
C GLY A 185 21.89 16.28 -2.87
N ARG A 186 20.73 15.83 -3.33
CA ARG A 186 19.46 16.54 -3.20
C ARG A 186 18.29 15.60 -3.38
N VAL A 187 17.12 16.02 -2.91
CA VAL A 187 15.84 15.46 -3.35
C VAL A 187 15.64 15.85 -4.82
N GLY A 188 15.57 14.85 -5.70
CA GLY A 188 15.37 15.01 -7.14
C GLY A 188 13.89 15.05 -7.51
N TRP A 189 13.10 14.23 -6.84
CA TRP A 189 11.67 14.09 -7.07
C TRP A 189 10.96 13.66 -5.78
N SER A 190 9.65 13.87 -5.78
CA SER A 190 8.76 13.49 -4.69
C SER A 190 7.47 12.96 -5.30
N TRP A 191 6.98 11.85 -4.76
CA TRP A 191 5.79 11.16 -5.20
C TRP A 191 4.91 10.87 -3.99
N ALA A 192 3.62 11.12 -4.14
CA ALA A 192 2.61 10.78 -3.14
C ALA A 192 1.57 9.87 -3.79
N PRO A 193 1.08 8.85 -3.07
CA PRO A 193 0.09 7.94 -3.63
C PRO A 193 -1.17 8.73 -3.99
N PRO A 194 -1.69 8.59 -5.23
CA PRO A 194 -2.92 9.25 -5.61
C PRO A 194 -4.04 8.75 -4.71
N MET A 195 -4.88 9.67 -4.25
CA MET A 195 -5.97 9.41 -3.30
C MET A 195 -5.53 9.15 -1.86
N GLY A 196 -4.25 9.39 -1.50
CA GLY A 196 -3.80 9.28 -0.10
C GLY A 196 -3.87 7.86 0.46
N VAL A 197 -3.79 6.87 -0.43
CA VAL A 197 -3.72 5.45 -0.13
C VAL A 197 -2.49 5.15 0.74
N ARG A 198 -2.60 4.19 1.66
CA ARG A 198 -1.46 3.81 2.50
C ARG A 198 -0.41 3.08 1.69
N ILE A 199 0.85 3.44 1.93
CA ILE A 199 2.01 2.68 1.47
C ILE A 199 2.29 1.60 2.53
N GLU A 200 2.20 0.34 2.13
CA GLU A 200 2.52 -0.80 2.99
C GLU A 200 4.04 -1.03 3.03
N GLU A 201 4.69 -0.94 1.87
CA GLU A 201 6.12 -1.22 1.72
C GLU A 201 6.69 -0.48 0.50
N VAL A 202 7.97 -0.13 0.55
CA VAL A 202 8.74 0.29 -0.63
C VAL A 202 9.89 -0.68 -0.83
N ARG A 203 10.01 -1.26 -2.02
CA ARG A 203 11.05 -2.22 -2.38
C ARG A 203 11.90 -1.71 -3.53
N ALA A 204 13.08 -2.30 -3.70
CA ALA A 204 13.86 -2.09 -4.91
C ALA A 204 13.14 -2.78 -6.09
N GLY A 205 12.73 -2.00 -7.08
CA GLY A 205 12.23 -2.49 -8.35
C GLY A 205 13.32 -2.50 -9.41
N THR A 206 12.97 -2.91 -10.62
CA THR A 206 13.94 -3.07 -11.72
C THR A 206 14.52 -1.74 -12.22
N HIS A 207 13.75 -0.65 -12.23
CA HIS A 207 14.15 0.66 -12.78
C HIS A 207 14.08 1.81 -11.76
N GLY A 208 13.84 1.48 -10.49
CA GLY A 208 13.57 2.44 -9.41
C GLY A 208 12.83 1.77 -8.27
N PRO A 209 12.08 2.50 -7.43
CA PRO A 209 11.31 1.88 -6.37
C PRO A 209 10.03 1.21 -6.91
N LEU A 210 9.68 0.09 -6.27
CA LEU A 210 8.35 -0.51 -6.31
C LEU A 210 7.62 -0.14 -5.02
N VAL A 211 6.51 0.59 -5.14
CA VAL A 211 5.67 1.02 -4.02
C VAL A 211 4.50 0.07 -3.92
N LEU A 212 4.41 -0.68 -2.82
CA LEU A 212 3.28 -1.55 -2.50
C LEU A 212 2.26 -0.76 -1.68
N LEU A 213 1.02 -0.72 -2.17
CA LEU A 213 -0.09 0.03 -1.63
C LEU A 213 -1.14 -0.92 -1.03
N ASP A 214 -2.00 -0.40 -0.16
CA ASP A 214 -3.16 -1.18 0.33
C ASP A 214 -4.08 -1.62 -0.83
N ASP A 215 -4.16 -0.84 -1.91
CA ASP A 215 -5.03 -1.11 -3.06
C ASP A 215 -4.30 -1.66 -4.28
N GLY A 216 -2.98 -1.90 -4.22
CA GLY A 216 -2.21 -2.35 -5.38
C GLY A 216 -0.72 -2.06 -5.33
N ALA A 217 -0.12 -1.77 -6.48
CA ALA A 217 1.31 -1.49 -6.59
C ALA A 217 1.61 -0.48 -7.71
N VAL A 218 2.70 0.26 -7.54
CA VAL A 218 3.19 1.26 -8.50
C VAL A 218 4.70 1.13 -8.63
N SER A 219 5.21 1.06 -9.86
CA SER A 219 6.64 1.17 -10.15
C SER A 219 6.97 2.57 -10.64
N LEU A 220 8.01 3.16 -10.06
CA LEU A 220 8.50 4.48 -10.43
C LEU A 220 9.88 4.39 -11.09
N ASP A 221 10.16 5.29 -12.01
CA ASP A 221 11.50 5.53 -12.53
C ASP A 221 12.35 6.18 -11.42
N GLY A 222 13.45 5.54 -11.05
CA GLY A 222 14.27 6.03 -9.93
C GLY A 222 14.95 7.37 -10.21
N THR A 223 15.16 7.74 -11.48
CA THR A 223 15.81 9.01 -11.83
C THR A 223 14.85 10.19 -11.74
N THR A 224 13.59 9.99 -12.11
CA THR A 224 12.61 11.05 -12.34
C THR A 224 11.42 11.02 -11.38
N GLY A 225 11.13 9.88 -10.76
CA GLY A 225 9.93 9.65 -9.96
C GLY A 225 8.64 9.51 -10.78
N GLU A 226 8.74 9.45 -12.11
CA GLU A 226 7.60 9.23 -12.99
C GLU A 226 7.11 7.78 -12.88
N GLU A 227 5.80 7.58 -12.93
CA GLU A 227 5.19 6.25 -12.92
C GLU A 227 5.50 5.51 -14.23
N LEU A 228 6.12 4.33 -14.11
CA LEU A 228 6.38 3.43 -15.25
C LEU A 228 5.18 2.53 -15.52
N TRP A 229 4.64 1.95 -14.46
CA TRP A 229 3.43 1.14 -14.46
C TRP A 229 2.75 1.22 -13.09
N SER A 230 1.43 1.03 -13.07
CA SER A 230 0.66 0.88 -11.84
C SER A 230 -0.42 -0.17 -12.03
N PHE A 231 -0.70 -0.92 -10.99
CA PHE A 231 -1.89 -1.77 -10.89
C PHE A 231 -2.60 -1.45 -9.57
N ARG A 232 -3.84 -0.97 -9.61
CA ARG A 232 -4.60 -0.58 -8.40
C ARG A 232 -6.03 -1.10 -8.42
N ARG A 233 -6.67 -1.15 -7.25
CA ARG A 233 -8.05 -1.60 -7.05
C ARG A 233 -8.76 -0.78 -5.98
N PRO A 234 -8.90 0.55 -6.17
CA PRO A 234 -9.44 1.46 -5.14
C PRO A 234 -10.93 1.23 -4.81
N ARG A 235 -11.63 0.34 -5.53
CA ARG A 235 -13.05 0.01 -5.30
C ARG A 235 -13.26 -1.38 -4.73
N ASP A 236 -12.19 -2.15 -4.63
CA ASP A 236 -12.22 -3.47 -4.03
C ASP A 236 -11.68 -3.34 -2.60
N TRP A 237 -12.06 -4.25 -1.72
CA TRP A 237 -11.76 -4.17 -0.30
C TRP A 237 -10.83 -5.28 0.15
N GLY A 238 -10.28 -5.12 1.35
CA GLY A 238 -9.29 -6.05 1.88
C GLY A 238 -8.08 -6.21 0.95
N GLY A 239 -7.75 -5.14 0.22
CA GLY A 239 -6.63 -5.07 -0.69
C GLY A 239 -5.31 -5.30 0.06
N SER A 240 -4.36 -5.93 -0.63
CA SER A 240 -3.01 -6.13 -0.12
C SER A 240 -2.08 -6.48 -1.27
N ALA A 241 -0.85 -5.99 -1.20
CA ALA A 241 0.15 -6.19 -2.23
C ALA A 241 1.44 -6.79 -1.66
N TRP A 242 2.05 -7.67 -2.43
CA TRP A 242 3.33 -8.32 -2.12
C TRP A 242 4.19 -8.37 -3.36
N ALA A 243 5.50 -8.55 -3.18
CA ALA A 243 6.41 -8.76 -4.30
C ALA A 243 7.46 -9.81 -3.94
N ASP A 244 7.92 -10.53 -4.95
CA ASP A 244 9.22 -11.21 -4.94
C ASP A 244 10.16 -10.54 -5.96
N ASP A 245 11.20 -11.23 -6.39
CA ASP A 245 12.22 -10.67 -7.29
C ASP A 245 11.74 -10.59 -8.75
N GLU A 246 10.66 -11.30 -9.11
CA GLU A 246 10.15 -11.41 -10.48
C GLU A 246 8.69 -10.92 -10.63
N HIS A 247 7.90 -11.00 -9.56
CA HIS A 247 6.46 -10.79 -9.61
C HIS A 247 5.94 -9.88 -8.51
N VAL A 248 4.81 -9.23 -8.82
CA VAL A 248 3.98 -8.50 -7.86
C VAL A 248 2.62 -9.16 -7.77
N TYR A 249 2.16 -9.39 -6.55
CA TYR A 249 0.92 -10.06 -6.23
C TYR A 249 -0.04 -9.04 -5.62
N VAL A 250 -1.16 -8.79 -6.27
CA VAL A 250 -2.22 -7.89 -5.76
C VAL A 250 -3.45 -8.71 -5.46
N ARG A 251 -3.84 -8.78 -4.19
CA ARG A 251 -5.00 -9.56 -3.70
C ARG A 251 -6.08 -8.62 -3.19
N TYR A 252 -7.32 -8.87 -3.58
CA TYR A 252 -8.47 -8.05 -3.21
C TYR A 252 -9.78 -8.86 -3.23
N ALA A 253 -10.81 -8.36 -2.54
CA ALA A 253 -12.16 -8.89 -2.60
C ALA A 253 -13.09 -7.90 -3.31
N HIS A 254 -13.96 -8.40 -4.18
CA HIS A 254 -14.90 -7.57 -4.92
C HIS A 254 -16.03 -7.03 -4.03
N GLY A 255 -16.42 -5.77 -4.23
CA GLY A 255 -17.60 -5.17 -3.61
C GLY A 255 -17.30 -4.26 -2.42
N ALA A 256 -18.27 -4.10 -1.53
CA ALA A 256 -18.10 -3.37 -0.28
C ALA A 256 -17.66 -4.34 0.83
N PRO A 257 -16.85 -3.90 1.81
CA PRO A 257 -16.58 -4.71 2.99
C PRO A 257 -17.88 -4.98 3.75
N PRO A 258 -18.06 -6.16 4.35
CA PRO A 258 -19.24 -6.44 5.15
C PRO A 258 -19.33 -5.48 6.34
N GLU A 259 -20.53 -4.95 6.62
CA GLU A 259 -20.75 -3.92 7.66
C GLU A 259 -20.32 -4.34 9.09
N GLU A 260 -20.17 -5.64 9.35
CA GLU A 260 -19.86 -6.22 10.66
C GLU A 260 -18.48 -6.92 10.71
N GLU A 261 -17.43 -6.36 10.10
CA GLU A 261 -16.05 -6.78 10.42
C GLU A 261 -15.66 -6.29 11.83
N THR A 262 -16.21 -6.91 12.88
CA THR A 262 -15.52 -6.89 14.17
C THR A 262 -14.27 -7.77 14.06
N PRO A 263 -13.05 -7.25 14.31
CA PRO A 263 -11.79 -7.99 14.16
C PRO A 263 -11.60 -9.25 15.03
N ALA A 264 -12.66 -9.76 15.68
CA ALA A 264 -12.59 -10.76 16.74
C ALA A 264 -13.45 -12.01 16.52
N ASP A 265 -14.33 -12.07 15.51
CA ASP A 265 -15.06 -13.31 15.20
C ASP A 265 -14.37 -14.07 14.07
N VAL A 266 -13.47 -14.98 14.48
CA VAL A 266 -12.64 -15.89 13.67
C VAL A 266 -13.50 -16.88 12.83
N SER A 267 -14.83 -16.84 12.93
CA SER A 267 -15.73 -17.68 12.14
C SER A 267 -16.33 -16.98 10.92
N GLY A 268 -15.65 -15.98 10.36
CA GLY A 268 -16.09 -15.29 9.13
C GLY A 268 -16.39 -16.29 8.01
N GLU A 269 -17.48 -16.07 7.28
CA GLU A 269 -17.78 -16.86 6.08
C GLU A 269 -16.59 -16.75 5.10
N PRO A 270 -16.27 -17.82 4.34
CA PRO A 270 -15.20 -17.77 3.35
C PRO A 270 -15.44 -16.62 2.38
N VAL A 271 -14.43 -15.76 2.22
CA VAL A 271 -14.50 -14.62 1.30
C VAL A 271 -13.86 -15.02 -0.03
N GLU A 272 -14.55 -14.75 -1.12
CA GLU A 272 -14.01 -14.89 -2.46
C GLU A 272 -13.01 -13.76 -2.72
N ARG A 273 -11.74 -14.11 -2.93
CA ARG A 273 -10.66 -13.16 -3.18
C ARG A 273 -9.99 -13.46 -4.51
N THR A 274 -9.69 -12.39 -5.24
CA THR A 274 -8.94 -12.45 -6.49
C THR A 274 -7.50 -12.06 -6.21
N THR A 275 -6.56 -12.85 -6.72
CA THR A 275 -5.12 -12.55 -6.73
C THR A 275 -4.67 -12.36 -8.16
N VAL A 276 -4.05 -11.23 -8.44
CA VAL A 276 -3.45 -10.89 -9.74
C VAL A 276 -1.94 -10.96 -9.60
N VAL A 277 -1.31 -11.70 -10.52
CA VAL A 277 0.14 -11.83 -10.61
C VAL A 277 0.62 -10.96 -11.77
N LEU A 278 1.54 -10.05 -11.48
CA LEU A 278 2.09 -9.06 -12.40
C LEU A 278 3.57 -9.32 -12.57
N ASP A 279 4.10 -9.13 -13.77
CA ASP A 279 5.54 -9.02 -14.00
C ASP A 279 6.08 -7.75 -13.33
N ILE A 280 7.10 -7.86 -12.48
CA ILE A 280 7.60 -6.72 -11.68
C ILE A 280 8.22 -5.62 -12.54
N ALA A 281 8.74 -5.96 -13.72
CA ALA A 281 9.43 -5.00 -14.59
C ALA A 281 8.45 -4.15 -15.39
N THR A 282 7.38 -4.75 -15.89
CA THR A 282 6.44 -4.15 -16.85
C THR A 282 5.07 -3.86 -16.25
N GLY A 283 4.71 -4.55 -15.18
CA GLY A 283 3.36 -4.58 -14.65
C GLY A 283 2.40 -5.43 -15.48
N GLU A 284 2.83 -6.19 -16.51
CA GLU A 284 1.92 -7.03 -17.30
C GLU A 284 1.28 -8.12 -16.43
N VAL A 285 -0.04 -8.33 -16.57
CA VAL A 285 -0.74 -9.41 -15.88
C VAL A 285 -0.33 -10.75 -16.49
N VAL A 286 0.44 -11.54 -15.74
CA VAL A 286 0.87 -12.89 -16.13
C VAL A 286 -0.06 -13.97 -15.62
N GLY A 287 -0.86 -13.68 -14.58
CA GLY A 287 -1.84 -14.59 -14.01
C GLY A 287 -2.94 -13.88 -13.23
N GLU A 288 -4.12 -14.50 -13.16
CA GLU A 288 -5.25 -14.04 -12.34
C GLU A 288 -6.03 -15.27 -11.86
N SER A 289 -6.23 -15.36 -10.54
CA SER A 289 -6.92 -16.48 -9.91
C SER A 289 -7.90 -15.96 -8.88
N THR A 290 -9.07 -16.59 -8.77
CA THR A 290 -10.09 -16.26 -7.77
C THR A 290 -10.41 -17.50 -6.95
N ALA A 291 -10.36 -17.36 -5.63
CA ALA A 291 -10.44 -18.45 -4.67
C ALA A 291 -11.33 -18.08 -3.49
N LEU A 292 -12.07 -19.05 -2.96
CA LEU A 292 -12.69 -18.94 -1.63
C LEU A 292 -11.61 -19.17 -0.58
N GLU A 293 -11.44 -18.22 0.32
CA GLU A 293 -10.37 -18.29 1.30
C GLU A 293 -10.87 -18.62 2.71
N PRO A 294 -10.28 -19.62 3.38
CA PRO A 294 -10.53 -19.87 4.78
C PRO A 294 -9.81 -18.81 5.63
N GLY A 295 -10.53 -18.06 6.46
CA GLY A 295 -10.03 -16.88 7.18
C GLY A 295 -9.05 -17.14 8.35
N GLU A 296 -8.36 -18.28 8.40
CA GLU A 296 -7.61 -18.70 9.60
C GLU A 296 -6.08 -18.48 9.51
N GLY A 297 -5.53 -18.19 8.33
CA GLY A 297 -4.08 -18.06 8.08
C GLY A 297 -3.56 -16.63 8.06
N LYS A 298 -2.33 -16.42 8.55
CA LYS A 298 -1.56 -15.20 8.26
C LYS A 298 -0.71 -15.44 7.02
N LEU A 299 -0.97 -14.72 5.93
CA LEU A 299 -0.13 -14.78 4.73
C LEU A 299 1.31 -14.35 5.06
N VAL A 300 2.28 -15.13 4.61
CA VAL A 300 3.72 -14.88 4.85
C VAL A 300 4.53 -14.78 3.56
N ALA A 301 4.07 -15.41 2.46
CA ALA A 301 4.67 -15.29 1.14
C ALA A 301 3.66 -15.68 0.04
N MET A 302 4.00 -15.33 -1.20
CA MET A 302 3.31 -15.80 -2.41
C MET A 302 4.32 -16.23 -3.48
N THR A 303 3.92 -17.18 -4.31
CA THR A 303 4.56 -17.58 -5.57
C THR A 303 3.53 -17.53 -6.70
N PRO A 304 3.92 -17.66 -7.97
CA PRO A 304 2.97 -17.69 -9.08
C PRO A 304 1.93 -18.82 -8.98
N GLU A 305 2.22 -19.88 -8.22
CA GLU A 305 1.35 -21.04 -8.04
C GLU A 305 0.68 -21.09 -6.67
N ALA A 306 1.25 -20.47 -5.64
CA ALA A 306 0.89 -20.72 -4.26
C ALA A 306 0.76 -19.46 -3.39
N ARG A 307 -0.23 -19.46 -2.50
CA ARG A 307 -0.22 -18.64 -1.30
C ARG A 307 0.38 -19.43 -0.15
N ILE A 308 1.32 -18.84 0.58
CA ILE A 308 1.96 -19.47 1.72
C ILE A 308 1.48 -18.77 2.98
N GLU A 309 0.76 -19.52 3.80
CA GLU A 309 0.11 -19.03 4.99
C GLU A 309 0.66 -19.74 6.22
N ARG A 310 0.76 -18.99 7.31
CA ARG A 310 1.12 -19.50 8.62
C ARG A 310 -0.15 -19.66 9.44
N PHE A 311 -0.42 -20.90 9.83
CA PHE A 311 -1.55 -21.27 10.68
C PHE A 311 -1.05 -21.79 12.03
N ARG A 312 -1.93 -21.70 13.01
CA ARG A 312 -1.75 -22.36 14.30
C ARG A 312 -2.52 -23.69 14.26
N ALA A 313 -1.81 -24.80 14.36
CA ALA A 313 -2.43 -26.13 14.33
C ALA A 313 -3.18 -26.45 15.64
N ASP A 314 -2.65 -26.02 16.78
CA ASP A 314 -3.24 -26.32 18.09
C ASP A 314 -2.98 -25.24 19.16
N SER A 315 -3.55 -25.44 20.34
CA SER A 315 -3.34 -24.56 21.48
C SER A 315 -1.93 -24.65 22.09
N ASN A 316 -1.10 -25.62 21.71
CA ASN A 316 0.25 -25.77 22.26
C ASN A 316 1.28 -24.91 21.52
N GLY A 317 0.87 -24.29 20.42
CA GLY A 317 1.72 -23.44 19.60
C GLY A 317 2.46 -24.23 18.53
N GLU A 318 1.89 -25.34 18.04
CA GLU A 318 2.35 -25.93 16.78
C GLU A 318 2.02 -24.96 15.63
N PHE A 319 3.04 -24.54 14.90
CA PHE A 319 2.88 -23.71 13.70
C PHE A 319 3.11 -24.55 12.45
N VAL A 320 2.17 -24.38 11.53
CA VAL A 320 2.18 -25.03 10.23
C VAL A 320 2.31 -23.94 9.17
N LEU A 321 3.27 -24.11 8.27
CA LEU A 321 3.27 -23.41 7.00
C LEU A 321 2.46 -24.27 6.03
N GLY A 322 1.42 -23.70 5.43
CA GLY A 322 0.66 -24.33 4.37
C GLY A 322 0.79 -23.52 3.09
N ALA A 323 1.07 -24.20 1.99
CA ALA A 323 0.91 -23.65 0.65
C ALA A 323 -0.40 -24.14 0.04
N THR A 324 -1.25 -23.19 -0.35
CA THR A 324 -2.48 -23.48 -1.09
C THR A 324 -2.35 -22.91 -2.48
N SER A 325 -2.84 -23.62 -3.50
CA SER A 325 -2.93 -23.11 -4.86
C SER A 325 -3.66 -21.77 -4.90
N LEU A 326 -3.21 -20.84 -5.75
CA LEU A 326 -3.91 -19.57 -5.98
C LEU A 326 -5.34 -19.78 -6.51
N GLU A 327 -5.66 -20.96 -7.06
CA GLU A 327 -7.01 -21.32 -7.51
C GLU A 327 -7.94 -21.80 -6.36
N GLY A 328 -7.42 -22.00 -5.15
CA GLY A 328 -8.23 -21.92 -3.93
C GLY A 328 -8.66 -23.19 -3.21
N GLU A 329 -8.36 -24.40 -3.70
CA GLU A 329 -8.82 -25.63 -3.02
C GLU A 329 -7.73 -26.70 -2.82
N GLU A 330 -6.63 -26.62 -3.55
CA GLU A 330 -5.57 -27.63 -3.49
C GLU A 330 -4.47 -27.18 -2.53
N GLU A 331 -4.33 -27.89 -1.41
CA GLU A 331 -3.11 -27.84 -0.61
C GLU A 331 -1.97 -28.44 -1.43
N LEU A 332 -0.98 -27.63 -1.76
CA LEU A 332 0.20 -28.05 -2.54
C LEU A 332 1.21 -28.74 -1.62
N TRP A 333 1.45 -28.13 -0.46
CA TRP A 333 2.27 -28.70 0.60
C TRP A 333 1.89 -28.11 1.96
N SER A 334 2.21 -28.85 3.02
CA SER A 334 2.03 -28.42 4.39
C SER A 334 3.21 -28.91 5.23
N ARG A 335 3.77 -28.04 6.06
CA ARG A 335 4.96 -28.30 6.89
C ARG A 335 4.74 -27.81 8.31
N THR A 336 4.74 -28.74 9.26
CA THR A 336 4.98 -28.43 10.67
C THR A 336 6.43 -27.98 10.85
N LEU A 337 6.64 -26.74 11.27
CA LEU A 337 7.98 -26.18 11.48
C LEU A 337 8.68 -26.76 12.71
N ALA A 338 7.93 -26.91 13.80
CA ALA A 338 8.39 -27.51 15.04
C ALA A 338 7.26 -28.32 15.67
N ALA A 339 7.46 -29.63 15.79
CA ALA A 339 6.58 -30.49 16.57
C ALA A 339 7.10 -30.51 18.02
N PRO A 340 6.37 -29.96 19.01
CA PRO A 340 6.78 -30.07 20.39
C PRO A 340 6.82 -31.55 20.78
N GLY A 341 8.00 -32.06 21.16
CA GLY A 341 8.11 -33.38 21.79
C GLY A 341 7.32 -33.41 23.10
N GLU A 342 7.01 -34.61 23.63
CA GLU A 342 6.30 -34.72 24.91
C GLU A 342 6.97 -33.88 26.01
N GLY A 343 6.20 -32.97 26.61
CA GLY A 343 6.67 -32.06 27.67
C GLY A 343 7.42 -30.83 27.17
N ARG A 344 7.65 -30.64 25.87
CA ARG A 344 8.33 -29.45 25.33
C ARG A 344 7.33 -28.40 24.87
N MET A 345 7.72 -27.13 24.98
CA MET A 345 7.00 -25.99 24.43
C MET A 345 7.87 -25.30 23.39
N CYS A 346 7.34 -25.11 22.18
CA CYS A 346 8.03 -24.38 21.12
C CYS A 346 7.34 -23.05 20.82
N ARG A 347 8.12 -22.02 20.48
CA ARG A 347 7.65 -20.72 20.01
C ARG A 347 8.45 -20.30 18.78
N HIS A 348 7.84 -19.51 17.92
CA HIS A 348 8.44 -19.06 16.67
C HIS A 348 8.62 -17.56 16.72
N GLY A 349 9.80 -17.09 16.34
CA GLY A 349 10.09 -15.68 16.13
C GLY A 349 9.57 -15.20 14.78
N ALA A 350 10.21 -14.15 14.27
CA ALA A 350 9.91 -13.60 12.96
C ALA A 350 10.20 -14.63 11.84
N LEU A 351 9.40 -14.54 10.78
CA LEU A 351 9.61 -15.25 9.52
C LEU A 351 10.01 -14.22 8.48
N ARG A 352 11.07 -14.50 7.72
CA ARG A 352 11.61 -13.60 6.70
C ARG A 352 11.85 -14.36 5.40
N ARG A 353 11.65 -13.69 4.27
CA ARG A 353 11.92 -14.25 2.95
C ARG A 353 13.31 -13.80 2.49
N TYR A 354 14.10 -14.75 2.00
CA TYR A 354 15.40 -14.54 1.38
C TYR A 354 15.38 -15.27 0.02
N ALA A 355 15.17 -14.53 -1.06
CA ALA A 355 14.91 -15.11 -2.39
C ALA A 355 13.79 -16.18 -2.32
N ASP A 356 14.09 -17.42 -2.68
CA ASP A 356 13.15 -18.56 -2.70
C ASP A 356 13.05 -19.31 -1.36
N LEU A 357 13.62 -18.75 -0.29
CA LEU A 357 13.64 -19.37 1.03
C LEU A 357 12.83 -18.55 2.05
N LEU A 358 12.00 -19.23 2.85
CA LEU A 358 11.44 -18.69 4.09
C LEU A 358 12.30 -19.15 5.26
N VAL A 359 12.97 -18.19 5.88
CA VAL A 359 13.78 -18.40 7.06
C VAL A 359 12.91 -18.18 8.29
N VAL A 360 12.85 -19.21 9.13
CA VAL A 360 12.08 -19.23 10.37
C VAL A 360 13.01 -19.44 11.54
N LEU A 361 12.94 -18.54 12.52
CA LEU A 361 13.55 -18.71 13.83
C LEU A 361 12.52 -19.32 14.79
N TYR A 362 12.88 -20.37 15.51
CA TYR A 362 12.05 -20.93 16.57
C TYR A 362 12.88 -21.49 17.72
N GLY A 363 12.26 -21.64 18.89
CA GLY A 363 12.91 -22.02 20.14
C GLY A 363 12.03 -22.98 20.92
N CYS A 364 12.64 -23.99 21.55
CA CYS A 364 11.93 -25.04 22.27
C CYS A 364 12.54 -25.30 23.65
N ALA A 365 11.71 -25.25 24.69
CA ALA A 365 12.08 -25.46 26.10
C ALA A 365 11.36 -26.67 26.71
N THR A 366 11.95 -27.33 27.72
CA THR A 366 11.41 -28.55 28.36
C THR A 366 10.41 -28.32 29.48
N GLU A 367 10.34 -27.13 30.08
CA GLU A 367 9.31 -26.77 31.07
C GLU A 367 9.02 -25.27 30.92
N PRO A 368 7.76 -24.87 30.64
CA PRO A 368 7.41 -23.45 30.59
C PRO A 368 7.48 -22.86 32.00
N PRO A 369 7.94 -21.61 32.16
CA PRO A 369 7.83 -20.92 33.45
C PRO A 369 6.36 -20.86 33.88
N ASP A 370 6.07 -21.20 35.14
CA ASP A 370 4.72 -21.18 35.71
C ASP A 370 4.04 -19.83 35.45
N GLY A 371 2.91 -19.86 34.75
CA GLY A 371 2.11 -18.67 34.48
C GLY A 371 2.48 -17.88 33.23
N ALA A 372 3.41 -18.37 32.39
CA ALA A 372 3.56 -17.84 31.04
C ALA A 372 2.25 -18.05 30.28
N GLY A 373 1.58 -16.96 29.94
CA GLY A 373 0.42 -16.97 29.06
C GLY A 373 0.81 -17.42 27.65
N TYR A 374 -0.04 -17.08 26.67
CA TYR A 374 0.20 -17.34 25.25
C TYR A 374 1.25 -16.37 24.67
N GLU A 375 2.41 -16.34 25.31
CA GLU A 375 3.40 -15.28 25.22
C GLU A 375 4.38 -15.48 24.05
N ASP A 376 4.84 -14.35 23.52
CA ASP A 376 5.78 -14.14 22.39
C ASP A 376 7.07 -14.98 22.49
N PHE A 377 7.76 -15.22 21.37
CA PHE A 377 9.04 -15.95 21.28
C PHE A 377 10.07 -15.49 22.32
N GLN A 378 10.14 -14.18 22.56
CA GLN A 378 11.05 -13.57 23.54
C GLN A 378 10.85 -14.10 24.97
N ASN A 379 9.62 -14.49 25.32
CA ASN A 379 9.29 -14.92 26.67
C ASN A 379 9.87 -16.29 27.03
N LEU A 380 10.25 -17.11 26.04
CA LEU A 380 10.99 -18.35 26.29
C LEU A 380 12.35 -18.10 26.97
N PHE A 381 12.92 -16.92 26.76
CA PHE A 381 14.26 -16.56 27.23
C PHE A 381 14.24 -15.75 28.54
N MET A 382 13.06 -15.42 29.07
CA MET A 382 12.96 -14.68 30.35
C MET A 382 13.28 -15.55 31.56
N SER A 383 13.25 -16.88 31.42
CA SER A 383 13.55 -17.80 32.52
C SER A 383 15.06 -17.98 32.68
N ARG A 384 15.58 -17.64 33.86
CA ARG A 384 17.01 -17.78 34.21
C ARG A 384 17.46 -19.22 34.47
N GLU A 385 16.54 -20.18 34.43
CA GLU A 385 16.82 -21.57 34.80
C GLU A 385 16.64 -22.54 33.63
N VAL A 386 16.06 -22.07 32.51
CA VAL A 386 15.67 -22.92 31.39
C VAL A 386 16.55 -22.61 30.20
N ARG A 387 17.14 -23.67 29.65
CA ARG A 387 17.84 -23.61 28.37
C ARG A 387 16.84 -23.74 27.23
N VAL A 388 17.06 -22.96 26.18
CA VAL A 388 16.21 -22.97 24.99
C VAL A 388 17.01 -23.57 23.85
N GLU A 389 16.49 -24.64 23.24
CA GLU A 389 17.01 -25.12 21.96
C GLU A 389 16.47 -24.20 20.88
N VAL A 390 17.33 -23.37 20.31
CA VAL A 390 16.99 -22.46 19.22
C VAL A 390 17.36 -23.10 17.90
N THR A 391 16.50 -22.92 16.90
CA THR A 391 16.72 -23.39 15.55
C THR A 391 16.31 -22.34 14.54
N VAL A 392 17.16 -22.13 13.55
CA VAL A 392 16.88 -21.39 12.32
C VAL A 392 16.71 -22.42 11.22
N THR A 393 15.61 -22.35 10.49
CA THR A 393 15.32 -23.28 9.40
C THR A 393 14.95 -22.48 8.18
N ALA A 394 15.58 -22.78 7.04
CA ALA A 394 15.14 -22.30 5.74
C ALA A 394 14.25 -23.35 5.07
N VAL A 395 13.10 -22.88 4.59
CA VAL A 395 12.12 -23.69 3.88
C VAL A 395 12.01 -23.16 2.46
N ASP A 396 12.15 -24.04 1.48
CA ASP A 396 11.92 -23.71 0.07
C ASP A 396 10.45 -23.33 -0.14
N VAL A 397 10.20 -22.14 -0.67
CA VAL A 397 8.84 -21.58 -0.78
C VAL A 397 7.98 -22.40 -1.75
N ALA A 398 8.59 -22.97 -2.80
CA ALA A 398 7.85 -23.70 -3.83
C ALA A 398 7.42 -25.10 -3.36
N THR A 399 8.27 -25.78 -2.59
CA THR A 399 8.10 -27.20 -2.24
C THR A 399 7.73 -27.46 -0.78
N GLY A 400 7.99 -26.50 0.11
CA GLY A 400 7.86 -26.71 1.56
C GLY A 400 8.95 -27.63 2.14
N GLU A 401 9.94 -28.03 1.35
CA GLU A 401 11.06 -28.81 1.83
C GLU A 401 12.02 -27.94 2.64
N GLU A 402 12.66 -28.54 3.65
CA GLU A 402 13.71 -27.85 4.39
C GLU A 402 14.99 -27.88 3.58
N ALA A 403 15.43 -26.70 3.18
CA ALA A 403 16.69 -26.52 2.47
C ALA A 403 17.87 -26.77 3.41
N TRP A 404 17.81 -26.17 4.61
CA TRP A 404 18.81 -26.34 5.65
C TRP A 404 18.27 -25.97 7.02
N ARG A 405 19.01 -26.37 8.06
CA ARG A 405 18.70 -26.12 9.47
C ARG A 405 19.97 -25.88 10.26
N TYR A 406 19.95 -24.84 11.10
CA TYR A 406 21.01 -24.51 12.03
C TYR A 406 20.43 -24.43 13.46
N GLY A 407 21.01 -25.14 14.42
CA GLY A 407 20.51 -25.19 15.79
C GLY A 407 21.59 -25.04 16.84
N TRP A 408 21.23 -24.42 17.96
CA TRP A 408 22.08 -24.26 19.14
C TRP A 408 21.25 -24.30 20.42
N GLU A 409 21.91 -24.48 21.55
CA GLU A 409 21.30 -24.43 22.87
C GLU A 409 21.78 -23.15 23.56
N THR A 410 20.85 -22.35 24.09
CA THR A 410 21.22 -21.14 24.83
C THR A 410 21.69 -21.48 26.23
N GLU A 411 22.59 -20.65 26.75
CA GLU A 411 22.86 -20.66 28.18
C GLU A 411 21.73 -19.96 28.95
N PRO A 412 21.54 -20.30 30.24
CA PRO A 412 20.62 -19.55 31.08
C PRO A 412 21.04 -18.07 31.13
N ASP A 413 20.07 -17.15 31.12
CA ASP A 413 20.26 -15.68 31.05
C ASP A 413 20.59 -15.09 29.66
N GLU A 414 20.82 -15.91 28.62
CA GLU A 414 20.93 -15.41 27.22
C GLU A 414 19.58 -14.81 26.78
N ARG A 415 19.61 -13.66 26.09
CA ARG A 415 18.38 -13.05 25.56
C ARG A 415 17.91 -13.80 24.32
N SER A 416 16.66 -13.57 23.93
CA SER A 416 16.15 -14.11 22.68
C SER A 416 17.01 -13.63 21.52
N PRO A 417 17.44 -14.54 20.64
CA PRO A 417 18.07 -14.14 19.40
C PRO A 417 17.07 -13.40 18.54
N ASP A 418 17.53 -12.41 17.79
CA ASP A 418 16.69 -11.70 16.84
C ASP A 418 17.28 -11.75 15.43
N LEU A 419 16.40 -11.85 14.44
CA LEU A 419 16.78 -11.70 13.05
C LEU A 419 16.90 -10.20 12.81
N VAL A 420 18.11 -9.71 12.56
CA VAL A 420 18.33 -8.28 12.27
C VAL A 420 17.38 -7.88 11.14
N GLU A 421 16.66 -6.77 11.33
CA GLU A 421 15.67 -6.26 10.37
C GLU A 421 16.38 -5.57 9.19
N GLY A 422 17.24 -6.30 8.49
CA GLY A 422 17.82 -5.85 7.24
C GLY A 422 16.78 -5.98 6.13
N ARG A 423 16.19 -4.86 5.70
CA ARG A 423 15.46 -4.80 4.43
C ARG A 423 16.49 -5.05 3.32
N SER A 424 16.14 -5.96 2.38
CA SER A 424 17.05 -6.72 1.51
C SER A 424 18.34 -5.99 1.06
N PRO A 425 19.49 -6.70 1.01
CA PRO A 425 20.73 -6.08 0.61
C PRO A 425 20.61 -5.54 -0.81
N ALA A 426 20.78 -4.23 -0.99
CA ALA A 426 20.96 -3.61 -2.31
C ALA A 426 22.34 -3.96 -2.88
N GLY A 427 22.68 -5.25 -2.88
CA GLY A 427 24.01 -5.77 -3.15
C GLY A 427 24.07 -6.87 -4.18
N ASP A 428 25.23 -6.94 -4.84
CA ASP A 428 25.50 -7.95 -5.87
C ASP A 428 25.80 -9.34 -5.29
N GLY A 429 26.02 -9.43 -3.97
CA GLY A 429 26.30 -10.67 -3.26
C GLY A 429 25.05 -11.44 -2.85
N THR A 430 25.22 -12.73 -2.52
CA THR A 430 24.15 -13.56 -1.98
C THR A 430 23.73 -13.02 -0.60
N PRO A 431 22.41 -12.98 -0.28
CA PRO A 431 21.95 -12.54 1.03
C PRO A 431 22.55 -13.36 2.17
N VAL A 432 22.82 -12.67 3.29
CA VAL A 432 23.31 -13.27 4.53
C VAL A 432 22.28 -13.02 5.63
N ILE A 433 21.99 -14.05 6.41
CA ILE A 433 21.13 -13.99 7.57
C ILE A 433 21.97 -13.56 8.76
N VAL A 434 21.58 -12.47 9.42
CA VAL A 434 22.23 -11.99 10.64
C VAL A 434 21.31 -12.26 11.82
N LEU A 435 21.89 -12.91 12.83
CA LEU A 435 21.25 -13.19 14.09
C LEU A 435 22.02 -12.50 15.22
N GLU A 436 21.39 -11.54 15.87
CA GLU A 436 21.90 -10.95 17.10
C GLU A 436 21.52 -11.82 18.29
N ARG A 437 22.50 -12.20 19.10
CA ARG A 437 22.38 -13.11 20.24
C ARG A 437 22.92 -12.44 21.50
N PRO A 438 22.20 -11.49 22.13
CA PRO A 438 22.75 -10.74 23.24
C PRO A 438 23.11 -11.64 24.42
N GLY A 439 24.40 -11.66 24.76
CA GLY A 439 24.97 -12.56 25.79
C GLY A 439 25.28 -13.99 25.32
N GLY A 440 25.09 -14.29 24.03
CA GLY A 440 25.47 -15.56 23.41
C GLY A 440 26.94 -15.59 22.95
N ASP A 441 27.45 -16.79 22.68
CA ASP A 441 28.77 -17.01 22.07
C ASP A 441 28.60 -17.77 20.73
N PRO A 442 28.91 -17.14 19.57
CA PRO A 442 29.17 -15.71 19.40
C PRO A 442 27.89 -14.87 19.58
N GLU A 443 28.07 -13.58 19.89
CA GLU A 443 26.97 -12.62 20.03
C GLU A 443 26.36 -12.22 18.67
N LEU A 444 27.11 -12.35 17.57
CA LEU A 444 26.59 -12.24 16.21
C LEU A 444 26.78 -13.56 15.47
N LEU A 445 25.71 -14.10 14.90
CA LEU A 445 25.74 -15.28 14.06
C LEU A 445 25.34 -14.92 12.63
N LEU A 446 26.26 -15.16 11.70
CA LEU A 446 26.04 -14.98 10.27
C LEU A 446 25.85 -16.33 9.60
N LEU A 447 24.78 -16.48 8.83
CA LEU A 447 24.51 -17.68 8.04
C LEU A 447 24.35 -17.27 6.58
N ASP A 448 25.03 -17.97 5.68
CA ASP A 448 24.74 -17.87 4.25
C ASP A 448 23.29 -18.29 4.00
N ALA A 449 22.49 -17.42 3.37
CA ALA A 449 21.05 -17.67 3.27
C ALA A 449 20.72 -18.91 2.44
N ALA A 450 21.55 -19.25 1.44
CA ALA A 450 21.32 -20.37 0.54
C ALA A 450 21.67 -21.72 1.18
N THR A 451 22.71 -21.77 2.01
CA THR A 451 23.29 -23.02 2.52
C THR A 451 23.12 -23.24 4.02
N GLY A 452 22.88 -22.17 4.78
CA GLY A 452 22.90 -22.19 6.24
C GLY A 452 24.29 -22.38 6.84
N GLU A 453 25.35 -22.33 6.02
CA GLU A 453 26.72 -22.39 6.51
C GLU A 453 27.07 -21.12 7.27
N ARG A 454 27.77 -21.30 8.40
CA ARG A 454 28.21 -20.17 9.22
C ARG A 454 29.32 -19.41 8.49
N LEU A 455 29.15 -18.10 8.41
CA LEU A 455 30.17 -17.18 7.90
C LEU A 455 30.96 -16.63 9.10
N ASP A 456 32.27 -16.84 9.10
CA ASP A 456 33.17 -16.39 10.18
C ASP A 456 33.89 -15.07 9.85
N HIS A 457 33.42 -14.36 8.82
CA HIS A 457 34.09 -13.18 8.28
C HIS A 457 33.36 -11.90 8.66
N LEU A 458 33.69 -11.37 9.84
CA LEU A 458 33.30 -10.04 10.29
C LEU A 458 34.54 -9.19 10.55
N PRO A 459 34.42 -7.85 10.47
CA PRO A 459 35.46 -6.96 10.94
C PRO A 459 35.83 -7.27 12.39
N GLY A 460 37.14 -7.33 12.66
CA GLY A 460 37.66 -7.72 13.97
C GLY A 460 37.33 -6.78 15.14
N PHE A 461 36.61 -5.67 14.89
CA PHE A 461 36.08 -4.80 15.95
C PHE A 461 34.67 -5.20 16.40
N VAL A 462 33.93 -5.98 15.60
CA VAL A 462 32.57 -6.42 15.93
C VAL A 462 32.61 -7.38 17.11
N LEU A 463 33.64 -8.24 17.15
CA LEU A 463 33.88 -9.20 18.21
C LEU A 463 35.17 -8.87 18.94
N ASP A 464 35.13 -8.84 20.26
CA ASP A 464 36.32 -8.80 21.10
C ASP A 464 37.12 -10.11 20.94
N GLY A 465 38.38 -10.13 21.42
CA GLY A 465 39.29 -11.26 21.22
C GLY A 465 38.84 -12.59 21.85
N ASP A 466 37.80 -12.57 22.68
CA ASP A 466 37.12 -13.71 23.29
C ASP A 466 35.79 -14.07 22.62
N GLY A 467 35.39 -13.36 21.57
CA GLY A 467 34.18 -13.65 20.77
C GLY A 467 32.91 -12.94 21.26
N THR A 468 32.96 -12.14 22.32
CA THR A 468 31.82 -11.31 22.74
C THR A 468 31.67 -10.10 21.84
N GLY A 469 30.45 -9.59 21.68
CA GLY A 469 30.22 -8.35 20.94
C GLY A 469 30.97 -7.20 21.62
N SER A 470 31.65 -6.38 20.83
CA SER A 470 32.37 -5.24 21.38
C SER A 470 31.40 -4.24 21.99
N GLU A 471 31.78 -3.57 23.09
CA GLU A 471 30.98 -2.47 23.68
C GLU A 471 30.70 -1.34 22.68
N THR A 472 31.46 -1.26 21.58
CA THR A 472 31.30 -0.28 20.51
C THR A 472 30.55 -0.83 19.31
N TYR A 473 30.10 -2.09 19.29
CA TYR A 473 29.25 -2.58 18.20
C TYR A 473 27.89 -1.87 18.23
N GLY A 474 27.54 -1.24 17.11
CA GLY A 474 26.32 -0.45 16.96
C GLY A 474 25.21 -1.13 16.16
N GLY A 475 25.52 -2.13 15.34
CA GLY A 475 24.56 -2.82 14.47
C GLY A 475 25.12 -3.16 13.08
N VAL A 476 24.46 -4.05 12.35
CA VAL A 476 24.73 -4.30 10.92
C VAL A 476 23.84 -3.39 10.08
N VAL A 477 24.46 -2.58 9.20
CA VAL A 477 23.73 -1.76 8.23
C VAL A 477 23.34 -2.60 7.01
N ARG A 478 24.30 -3.39 6.53
CA ARG A 478 24.12 -4.27 5.37
C ARG A 478 25.13 -5.40 5.42
N ILE A 479 24.74 -6.58 4.95
CA ILE A 479 25.69 -7.67 4.72
C ILE A 479 25.23 -8.57 3.56
N ASP A 480 26.20 -9.01 2.78
CA ASP A 480 26.07 -10.01 1.72
C ASP A 480 27.37 -10.81 1.63
N THR A 481 27.47 -11.76 0.70
CA THR A 481 28.70 -12.57 0.54
C THR A 481 29.91 -11.81 0.00
N GLU A 482 29.72 -10.61 -0.56
CA GLU A 482 30.80 -9.77 -1.10
C GLU A 482 31.37 -8.81 -0.04
N GLY A 483 30.62 -8.54 1.02
CA GLY A 483 31.09 -7.77 2.16
C GLY A 483 30.01 -7.32 3.12
N SER A 484 30.38 -6.38 3.98
CA SER A 484 29.49 -5.84 5.00
C SER A 484 29.66 -4.34 5.17
N VAL A 485 28.59 -3.71 5.64
CA VAL A 485 28.60 -2.38 6.21
C VAL A 485 28.08 -2.47 7.62
N VAL A 486 28.88 -2.02 8.57
CA VAL A 486 28.63 -2.17 10.01
C VAL A 486 28.83 -0.85 10.73
N HIS A 487 28.04 -0.62 11.77
CA HIS A 487 28.09 0.58 12.60
C HIS A 487 28.92 0.29 13.86
N GLU A 488 29.89 1.17 14.14
CA GLU A 488 30.62 1.23 15.41
C GLU A 488 30.20 2.52 16.15
N ALA A 489 29.81 2.40 17.42
CA ALA A 489 29.41 3.50 18.30
C ALA A 489 30.42 3.71 19.45
N PRO A 490 31.64 4.21 19.17
CA PRO A 490 32.60 4.51 20.23
C PRO A 490 32.10 5.61 21.16
N ARG A 491 32.67 5.70 22.38
CA ARG A 491 32.29 6.75 23.34
C ARG A 491 32.51 8.15 22.75
N GLY A 492 31.42 8.82 22.37
CA GLY A 492 31.43 10.18 21.86
C GLY A 492 31.46 10.32 20.34
N GLY A 493 31.19 9.25 19.60
CA GLY A 493 30.98 9.34 18.15
C GLY A 493 30.38 8.08 17.54
N ALA A 494 30.33 8.05 16.21
CA ALA A 494 29.86 6.91 15.42
C ALA A 494 30.70 6.76 14.16
N LEU A 495 30.98 5.52 13.76
CA LEU A 495 31.72 5.18 12.55
C LEU A 495 30.89 4.18 11.75
N ILE A 496 30.88 4.34 10.43
CA ILE A 496 30.31 3.35 9.51
C ILE A 496 31.47 2.74 8.75
N HIS A 497 31.69 1.43 8.90
CA HIS A 497 32.76 0.71 8.25
C HIS A 497 32.20 -0.12 7.10
N ARG A 498 32.86 -0.02 5.93
CA ARG A 498 32.74 -1.02 4.88
C ARG A 498 33.84 -2.03 5.03
N ALA A 499 33.50 -3.30 4.94
CA ALA A 499 34.45 -4.39 4.87
C ALA A 499 34.17 -5.29 3.67
N ASP A 500 35.21 -5.93 3.17
CA ASP A 500 35.09 -6.95 2.12
C ASP A 500 34.63 -8.31 2.69
N ALA A 501 34.48 -9.30 1.81
CA ALA A 501 34.10 -10.67 2.17
C ALA A 501 35.04 -11.35 3.18
N SER A 502 36.26 -10.85 3.39
CA SER A 502 37.20 -11.37 4.40
C SER A 502 37.02 -10.73 5.78
N GLY A 503 36.21 -9.67 5.87
CA GLY A 503 36.08 -8.82 7.05
C GLY A 503 37.15 -7.73 7.14
N GLU A 504 38.00 -7.54 6.12
CA GLU A 504 38.97 -6.45 6.12
C GLU A 504 38.23 -5.12 5.86
N ILE A 505 38.40 -4.14 6.76
CA ILE A 505 37.82 -2.81 6.60
C ILE A 505 38.49 -2.12 5.40
N THR A 506 37.71 -1.89 4.35
CA THR A 506 38.17 -1.22 3.12
C THR A 506 37.94 0.29 3.16
N ALA A 507 36.93 0.75 3.91
CA ALA A 507 36.65 2.16 4.08
C ALA A 507 35.89 2.47 5.38
N THR A 508 36.00 3.71 5.86
CA THR A 508 35.32 4.19 7.08
C THR A 508 34.76 5.58 6.85
N ALA A 509 33.48 5.80 7.16
CA ALA A 509 32.90 7.12 7.29
C ALA A 509 32.82 7.48 8.78
N ASP A 510 33.52 8.53 9.19
CA ASP A 510 33.52 9.01 10.57
C ASP A 510 32.43 10.07 10.76
N LEU A 511 31.47 9.80 11.63
CA LEU A 511 30.32 10.66 11.89
C LEU A 511 30.59 11.68 13.00
N GLY A 512 31.80 11.71 13.57
CA GLY A 512 32.21 12.70 14.55
C GLY A 512 31.29 12.71 15.76
N ASP A 513 30.55 13.80 15.97
CA ASP A 513 29.59 13.96 17.07
C ASP A 513 28.13 13.68 16.66
N ILE A 514 27.88 13.25 15.42
CA ILE A 514 26.57 12.80 14.95
C ILE A 514 26.32 11.40 15.50
N ASN A 515 25.29 11.28 16.33
CA ASN A 515 24.90 10.02 16.92
C ASN A 515 23.84 9.35 16.02
N VAL A 516 24.13 8.15 15.53
CA VAL A 516 23.23 7.33 14.69
C VAL A 516 22.02 6.81 15.50
N GLY A 517 22.09 6.83 16.84
CA GLY A 517 20.98 6.41 17.68
C GLY A 517 20.52 4.97 17.39
N THR A 518 19.27 4.66 17.73
CA THR A 518 18.64 3.32 17.69
C THR A 518 18.15 2.88 16.30
N ALA A 519 18.58 3.52 15.22
CA ALA A 519 18.02 3.28 13.88
C ALA A 519 19.11 2.94 12.86
N VAL A 520 19.96 1.96 13.18
CA VAL A 520 21.00 1.48 12.26
C VAL A 520 20.39 0.84 11.01
N ASP A 521 19.20 0.25 11.17
CA ASP A 521 18.42 -0.37 10.08
C ASP A 521 18.02 0.65 8.99
N ASP A 522 18.00 1.95 9.32
CA ASP A 522 17.65 3.01 8.37
C ASP A 522 18.88 3.64 7.70
N VAL A 523 20.10 3.19 7.97
CA VAL A 523 21.30 3.72 7.31
C VAL A 523 21.43 3.13 5.91
N VAL A 524 21.66 3.96 4.89
CA VAL A 524 21.96 3.48 3.53
C VAL A 524 23.40 3.76 3.18
N ALA A 525 24.15 2.72 2.84
CA ALA A 525 25.52 2.83 2.37
C ALA A 525 25.59 2.67 0.83
N LEU A 526 26.08 3.72 0.18
CA LEU A 526 26.40 3.79 -1.25
C LEU A 526 27.90 3.66 -1.46
N GLU A 527 28.36 3.51 -2.70
CA GLU A 527 29.78 3.30 -3.01
C GLU A 527 30.71 4.33 -2.36
N ASP A 528 30.38 5.63 -2.43
CA ASP A 528 31.26 6.69 -1.93
C ASP A 528 30.87 7.25 -0.55
N MET A 529 29.69 6.90 -0.01
CA MET A 529 29.22 7.48 1.25
C MET A 529 28.16 6.66 1.98
N ALA A 530 27.90 7.02 3.24
CA ALA A 530 26.74 6.61 4.01
C ALA A 530 25.75 7.77 4.18
N LEU A 531 24.46 7.45 4.12
CA LEU A 531 23.35 8.32 4.45
C LEU A 531 22.82 7.92 5.82
N VAL A 532 22.91 8.85 6.76
CA VAL A 532 22.53 8.61 8.15
C VAL A 532 21.30 9.45 8.47
N PRO A 533 20.15 8.82 8.74
CA PRO A 533 18.96 9.56 9.08
C PRO A 533 19.01 10.09 10.51
N ARG A 534 18.31 11.20 10.71
CA ARG A 534 18.14 11.86 12.00
C ARG A 534 16.73 12.43 12.08
N MET A 535 16.09 12.24 13.22
CA MET A 535 14.93 13.03 13.60
C MET A 535 15.35 14.38 14.21
N ARG A 536 14.99 15.48 13.57
CA ARG A 536 15.13 16.85 14.08
C ARG A 536 13.83 17.27 14.78
N GLY A 537 13.95 17.84 15.97
CA GLY A 537 12.82 18.38 16.73
C GLY A 537 12.77 17.87 18.18
N PRO A 538 11.92 18.46 19.04
CA PRO A 538 11.58 17.85 20.32
C PRO A 538 10.95 16.47 20.10
N LEU A 539 10.89 15.63 21.14
CA LEU A 539 10.21 14.32 21.10
C LEU A 539 8.68 14.40 20.79
N ASN A 540 8.16 15.59 20.48
CA ASN A 540 6.77 15.75 20.06
C ASN A 540 6.68 15.45 18.55
N ARG A 541 5.82 14.49 18.19
CA ARG A 541 5.68 13.98 16.80
C ARG A 541 5.34 15.08 15.80
N ASP A 542 4.57 16.09 16.21
CA ASP A 542 4.12 17.19 15.33
C ASP A 542 5.26 18.02 14.73
N ASP A 543 6.42 18.10 15.42
CA ASP A 543 7.58 18.91 15.03
C ASP A 543 8.76 18.04 14.55
N GLN A 544 8.57 16.72 14.40
CA GLN A 544 9.61 15.83 13.91
C GLN A 544 9.77 16.00 12.39
N GLN A 545 11.00 16.29 11.98
CA GLN A 545 11.42 16.32 10.59
C GLN A 545 12.57 15.33 10.40
N VAL A 546 12.57 14.61 9.28
CA VAL A 546 13.71 13.76 8.93
C VAL A 546 14.77 14.65 8.28
N GLU A 547 16.02 14.54 8.73
CA GLU A 547 17.19 15.08 8.03
C GLU A 547 18.17 13.94 7.76
N LEU A 548 18.86 13.97 6.62
CA LEU A 548 19.89 12.99 6.29
C LEU A 548 21.28 13.65 6.30
N ALA A 549 22.20 13.08 7.08
CA ALA A 549 23.61 13.43 6.99
C ALA A 549 24.27 12.65 5.86
N VAL A 550 25.00 13.35 5.00
CA VAL A 550 25.89 12.76 4.00
C VAL A 550 27.29 12.59 4.59
N ALA A 551 27.73 11.34 4.77
CA ALA A 551 29.00 10.98 5.37
C ALA A 551 29.89 10.23 4.36
N PRO A 552 30.89 10.88 3.75
CA PRO A 552 31.76 10.23 2.76
C PRO A 552 32.67 9.17 3.40
N PHE A 553 32.82 8.03 2.72
CA PHE A 553 33.81 7.04 3.09
C PHE A 553 35.23 7.62 2.90
N GLY A 554 36.09 7.46 3.91
CA GLY A 554 37.41 8.08 3.98
C GLY A 554 37.41 9.53 4.51
N GLY A 555 36.25 10.05 4.91
CA GLY A 555 36.10 11.38 5.51
C GLY A 555 35.60 11.35 6.95
N SER A 556 35.57 12.54 7.56
CA SER A 556 34.97 12.78 8.86
C SER A 556 33.99 13.95 8.75
N VAL A 557 32.80 13.79 9.31
CA VAL A 557 31.75 14.79 9.37
C VAL A 557 31.31 15.02 10.81
N THR A 558 30.83 16.21 11.09
CA THR A 558 30.29 16.63 12.40
C THR A 558 28.96 17.33 12.19
N TRP A 559 28.22 17.64 13.26
CA TRP A 559 26.99 18.43 13.19
C TRP A 559 27.13 19.71 12.34
N GLU A 560 28.27 20.40 12.47
CA GLU A 560 28.52 21.68 11.80
C GLU A 560 29.05 21.53 10.37
N THR A 561 29.61 20.37 10.03
CA THR A 561 30.32 20.15 8.76
C THR A 561 29.60 19.20 7.82
N ALA A 562 28.67 18.40 8.33
CA ALA A 562 27.85 17.52 7.53
C ALA A 562 27.02 18.31 6.52
N ARG A 563 26.93 17.78 5.31
CA ARG A 563 25.93 18.20 4.34
C ARG A 563 24.62 17.52 4.71
N TRP A 564 23.61 18.32 5.00
CA TRP A 564 22.27 17.86 5.33
C TRP A 564 21.37 17.89 4.09
N ILE A 565 20.61 16.82 3.90
CA ILE A 565 19.49 16.75 2.96
C ILE A 565 18.21 16.77 3.79
N ASP A 566 17.28 17.64 3.41
CA ASP A 566 16.01 17.89 4.12
C ASP A 566 14.87 17.32 3.25
N PRO A 567 14.51 16.02 3.41
CA PRO A 567 13.30 15.46 2.81
C PRO A 567 12.05 16.17 3.32
N GLY A 568 10.99 16.22 2.50
CA GLY A 568 9.73 16.85 2.88
C GLY A 568 8.97 16.09 3.98
N GLY A 569 9.31 14.82 4.19
CA GLY A 569 8.64 13.92 5.13
C GLY A 569 8.97 14.11 6.61
N ARG A 570 8.05 13.66 7.48
CA ARG A 570 8.16 13.84 8.95
C ARG A 570 8.74 12.65 9.68
N LEU A 571 8.26 11.45 9.36
CA LEU A 571 8.66 10.22 10.02
C LEU A 571 9.27 9.28 8.99
N LEU A 572 10.53 8.91 9.16
CA LEU A 572 11.17 7.92 8.29
C LEU A 572 10.56 6.54 8.57
N THR A 573 10.06 5.90 7.51
CA THR A 573 9.51 4.54 7.56
C THR A 573 10.46 3.56 6.88
N ASP A 574 11.16 4.02 5.84
CA ASP A 574 12.15 3.24 5.11
C ASP A 574 13.15 4.14 4.37
N MET A 575 14.36 3.64 4.16
CA MET A 575 15.32 4.19 3.21
C MET A 575 16.07 3.05 2.51
N LEU A 576 16.07 3.06 1.17
CA LEU A 576 16.74 2.02 0.38
C LEU A 576 17.40 2.56 -0.89
N ALA A 577 18.49 1.92 -1.31
CA ALA A 577 19.14 2.21 -2.58
C ALA A 577 18.46 1.43 -3.72
N VAL A 578 18.15 2.12 -4.82
CA VAL A 578 17.47 1.54 -5.99
C VAL A 578 18.15 2.02 -7.28
N PRO A 579 17.91 1.37 -8.43
CA PRO A 579 18.32 1.91 -9.73
C PRO A 579 17.93 3.39 -9.89
N GLY A 580 18.90 4.28 -10.07
CA GLY A 580 18.69 5.72 -10.31
C GLY A 580 18.56 6.64 -9.07
N ALA A 581 18.30 6.13 -7.87
CA ALA A 581 18.15 6.96 -6.66
C ALA A 581 18.41 6.21 -5.33
N VAL A 582 18.50 6.98 -4.24
CA VAL A 582 18.15 6.48 -2.90
C VAL A 582 16.76 6.95 -2.57
N VAL A 583 15.86 6.02 -2.22
CA VAL A 583 14.46 6.32 -1.97
C VAL A 583 14.21 6.39 -0.48
N LEU A 584 13.56 7.45 -0.04
CA LEU A 584 13.00 7.57 1.30
C LEU A 584 11.51 7.34 1.23
N HIS A 585 10.99 6.49 2.10
CA HIS A 585 9.58 6.43 2.43
C HIS A 585 9.38 7.10 3.77
N THR A 586 8.57 8.16 3.79
CA THR A 586 8.20 8.85 5.01
C THR A 586 6.69 8.84 5.19
N ASP A 587 6.22 8.57 6.40
CA ASP A 587 4.79 8.61 6.72
C ASP A 587 4.36 9.97 7.29
N GLY A 588 3.08 10.29 7.09
CA GLY A 588 2.40 11.40 7.77
C GLY A 588 1.97 11.00 9.18
N ASP A 589 1.65 11.97 10.04
CA ASP A 589 1.17 11.62 11.40
C ASP A 589 -0.19 10.90 11.32
N TYR A 590 -0.15 9.58 11.51
CA TYR A 590 -1.30 8.68 11.53
C TYR A 590 -2.38 9.10 12.54
N GLY A 591 -2.03 9.95 13.52
CA GLY A 591 -2.96 10.47 14.52
C GLY A 591 -3.71 11.73 14.12
N ASP A 592 -3.18 12.55 13.20
CA ASP A 592 -3.78 13.84 12.81
C ASP A 592 -4.06 13.91 11.31
N TYR A 593 -5.14 13.23 10.92
CA TYR A 593 -5.73 13.26 9.58
C TYR A 593 -6.06 14.67 9.07
N ARG A 594 -6.04 15.72 9.92
CA ARG A 594 -6.28 17.10 9.49
C ARG A 594 -5.04 17.79 8.94
N SER A 595 -3.85 17.24 9.17
CA SER A 595 -2.60 17.86 8.72
C SER A 595 -2.48 17.88 7.19
N GLY A 596 -3.20 17.01 6.48
CA GLY A 596 -3.20 16.95 5.02
C GLY A 596 -1.89 16.45 4.42
N GLU A 597 -0.94 16.03 5.25
CA GLU A 597 0.35 15.45 4.85
C GLU A 597 0.20 13.93 4.86
N GLY A 598 0.05 13.34 3.67
CA GLY A 598 0.02 11.90 3.48
C GLY A 598 1.42 11.30 3.39
N PRO A 599 1.52 9.96 3.26
CA PRO A 599 2.79 9.29 3.04
C PRO A 599 3.46 9.80 1.75
N LEU A 600 4.79 9.88 1.78
CA LEU A 600 5.62 10.45 0.73
C LEU A 600 6.76 9.51 0.38
N VAL A 601 7.03 9.37 -0.91
CA VAL A 601 8.20 8.68 -1.46
C VAL A 601 9.07 9.72 -2.14
N GLU A 602 10.31 9.88 -1.69
CA GLU A 602 11.24 10.87 -2.24
C GLU A 602 12.50 10.19 -2.78
N GLY A 603 12.92 10.57 -3.98
CA GLY A 603 14.17 10.07 -4.57
C GLY A 603 15.30 11.07 -4.41
N LEU A 604 16.36 10.65 -3.74
CA LEU A 604 17.63 11.37 -3.70
C LEU A 604 18.46 11.02 -4.92
N VAL A 605 18.93 12.06 -5.59
CA VAL A 605 19.75 11.96 -6.79
C VAL A 605 21.06 12.73 -6.59
N PRO A 606 22.11 12.47 -7.40
CA PRO A 606 23.38 13.19 -7.36
C PRO A 606 23.27 14.73 -7.29
#